data_AF-A0A2D7K8R9-F1
#
_entry.id   AF-A0A2D7K8R9-F1
#
_cell.length_a   1.000
_cell.length_b   1.000
_cell.length_c   1.000
_cell.angle_alpha   90.00
_cell.angle_beta   90.00
_cell.angle_gamma   90.00
#
_symmetry.space_group_name_H-M   'P 1'
#
loop_
_entity.id
_entity.type
_entity.pdbx_description
1 polymer ?
#
loop_
_entity_poly.entity_id
_entity_poly.type
_entity_poly.pdbx_seq_one_letter_code
_entity_poly.pdbx_strand_id
1 'polypeptide(L)'
;MKKNYLLFLVAISLFKGYGQFVVSSSGNSFINSNIKLDYTLGEVLTSTLENNGYLVTQGFHQTSWSILSSNNILNEVDIKIFPNPTCDYLNICSDINSVIMVEIFNVSGQKLF
;
A
#
# COMPACT_ATOMS: atom_id res chain seq x y z
N MET A 1 -17.47 41.80 -20.62
CA MET A 1 -16.57 41.02 -19.75
C MET A 1 -17.31 40.18 -18.70
N LYS A 2 -18.30 40.71 -17.95
CA LYS A 2 -19.07 39.94 -16.92
C LYS A 2 -19.84 38.72 -17.46
N LYS A 3 -20.37 38.77 -18.69
CA LYS A 3 -21.10 37.65 -19.35
C LYS A 3 -20.21 36.43 -19.61
N ASN A 4 -18.91 36.63 -19.86
CA ASN A 4 -17.97 35.54 -20.16
C ASN A 4 -17.62 34.75 -18.88
N TYR A 5 -17.62 35.39 -17.71
CA TYR A 5 -17.43 34.71 -16.42
C TYR A 5 -18.60 33.78 -16.09
N LEU A 6 -19.83 34.18 -16.41
CA LEU A 6 -21.01 33.35 -16.19
C LEU A 6 -20.96 32.08 -17.06
N LEU A 7 -20.51 32.22 -18.31
CA LEU A 7 -20.35 31.10 -19.24
C LEU A 7 -19.23 30.14 -18.81
N PHE A 8 -18.15 30.68 -18.25
CA PHE A 8 -17.06 29.90 -17.67
C PHE A 8 -17.49 29.11 -16.41
N LEU A 9 -18.32 29.72 -15.56
CA LEU A 9 -18.82 29.08 -14.34
C LEU A 9 -19.79 27.92 -14.64
N VAL A 10 -20.61 28.06 -15.69
CA VAL A 10 -21.46 26.98 -16.22
C VAL A 10 -20.62 25.86 -16.86
N ALA A 11 -19.52 26.19 -17.52
CA ALA A 11 -18.64 25.17 -18.09
C ALA A 11 -17.96 24.30 -17.01
N ILE A 12 -17.57 24.90 -15.87
CA ILE A 12 -16.97 24.18 -14.74
C ILE A 12 -17.98 23.27 -14.04
N SER A 13 -19.25 23.68 -13.92
CA SER A 13 -20.27 22.87 -13.25
C SER A 13 -20.67 21.60 -14.01
N LEU A 14 -20.31 21.50 -15.29
CA LEU A 14 -20.51 20.30 -16.11
C LEU A 14 -19.38 19.27 -15.94
N PHE A 15 -18.28 19.63 -15.28
CA PHE A 15 -17.15 18.73 -15.09
C PHE A 15 -17.48 17.72 -13.98
N LYS A 16 -17.56 16.43 -14.34
CA LYS A 16 -17.66 15.33 -13.37
C LYS A 16 -16.31 14.63 -13.27
N GLY A 17 -15.68 14.71 -12.10
CA GLY A 17 -14.52 13.89 -11.77
C GLY A 17 -14.97 12.49 -11.35
N TYR A 18 -14.30 11.46 -11.85
CA TYR A 18 -14.45 10.10 -11.35
C TYR A 18 -13.33 9.81 -10.35
N GLY A 19 -13.70 9.22 -9.21
CA GLY A 19 -12.72 8.70 -8.24
C GLY A 19 -12.14 7.36 -8.70
N GLN A 20 -11.32 6.76 -7.83
CA GLN A 20 -10.83 5.40 -8.00
C GLN A 20 -12.01 4.42 -8.06
N PHE A 21 -11.95 3.43 -8.96
CA PHE A 21 -12.94 2.37 -9.06
C PHE A 21 -12.23 1.02 -9.22
N VAL A 22 -12.90 -0.05 -8.82
CA VAL A 22 -12.39 -1.42 -8.88
C VAL A 22 -13.32 -2.30 -9.70
N VAL A 23 -12.74 -3.15 -10.53
CA VAL A 23 -13.45 -4.29 -11.14
C VAL A 23 -13.09 -5.51 -10.31
N SER A 24 -14.04 -6.00 -9.53
CA SER A 24 -13.83 -7.08 -8.58
C SER A 24 -14.82 -8.22 -8.82
N SER A 25 -14.41 -9.44 -8.48
CA SER A 25 -15.29 -10.62 -8.50
C SER A 25 -16.28 -10.62 -7.33
N SER A 26 -15.93 -9.94 -6.23
CA SER A 26 -16.77 -9.76 -5.04
C SER A 26 -16.24 -8.59 -4.22
N GLY A 27 -17.08 -7.96 -3.40
CA GLY A 27 -16.68 -6.91 -2.46
C GLY A 27 -17.86 -6.39 -1.65
N ASN A 28 -17.62 -5.86 -0.45
CA ASN A 28 -18.68 -5.27 0.37
C ASN A 28 -18.16 -4.20 1.35
N SER A 29 -19.08 -3.39 1.87
CA SER A 29 -18.85 -2.41 2.93
C SER A 29 -19.75 -2.72 4.11
N PHE A 30 -19.15 -2.88 5.28
CA PHE A 30 -19.85 -3.07 6.55
C PHE A 30 -19.53 -1.90 7.48
N ILE A 31 -20.55 -1.26 8.02
CA ILE A 31 -20.43 -0.15 8.96
C ILE A 31 -21.22 -0.47 10.22
N ASN A 32 -20.59 -0.26 11.37
CA ASN A 32 -21.21 -0.16 12.68
C ASN A 32 -20.71 1.12 13.39
N SER A 33 -21.25 1.44 14.56
CA SER A 33 -20.95 2.66 15.32
C SER A 33 -19.45 2.92 15.54
N ASN A 34 -18.64 1.86 15.61
CA ASN A 34 -17.22 1.95 15.98
C ASN A 34 -16.27 1.47 14.87
N ILE A 35 -16.77 0.74 13.86
CA ILE A 35 -15.92 0.04 12.88
C ILE A 35 -16.53 0.17 11.48
N LYS A 36 -15.67 0.47 10.51
CA LYS A 36 -15.94 0.37 9.08
C LYS A 36 -14.99 -0.64 8.47
N LEU A 37 -15.53 -1.65 7.80
CA LEU A 37 -14.78 -2.66 7.07
C LEU A 37 -15.21 -2.60 5.61
N ASP A 38 -14.26 -2.30 4.74
CA ASP A 38 -14.45 -2.33 3.30
C ASP A 38 -13.46 -3.34 2.71
N TYR A 39 -13.94 -4.21 1.81
CA TYR A 39 -13.07 -5.16 1.13
C TYR A 39 -13.51 -5.41 -0.31
N THR A 40 -12.53 -5.77 -1.13
CA THR A 40 -12.68 -6.16 -2.53
C THR A 40 -11.88 -7.43 -2.78
N LEU A 41 -12.43 -8.34 -3.58
CA LEU A 41 -11.83 -9.63 -3.96
C LEU A 41 -11.71 -9.72 -5.48
N GLY A 42 -10.54 -10.09 -5.97
CA GLY A 42 -10.25 -10.22 -7.40
C GLY A 42 -9.49 -9.04 -8.02
N GLU A 43 -9.00 -8.11 -7.19
CA GLU A 43 -7.95 -7.18 -7.60
C GLU A 43 -6.59 -7.86 -7.41
N VAL A 44 -6.14 -8.61 -8.42
CA VAL A 44 -4.94 -9.47 -8.30
C VAL A 44 -3.65 -8.66 -8.47
N LEU A 45 -3.71 -7.55 -9.20
CA LEU A 45 -2.54 -6.74 -9.55
C LEU A 45 -2.84 -5.26 -9.33
N THR A 46 -2.09 -4.64 -8.42
CA THR A 46 -2.01 -3.19 -8.24
C THR A 46 -0.59 -2.73 -8.55
N SER A 47 -0.44 -1.53 -9.10
CA SER A 47 0.86 -0.97 -9.47
C SER A 47 1.21 0.22 -8.61
N THR A 48 2.43 0.25 -8.10
CA THR A 48 3.01 1.44 -7.46
C THR A 48 4.09 1.97 -8.39
N LEU A 49 3.90 3.18 -8.88
CA LEU A 49 4.84 3.89 -9.73
C LEU A 49 5.55 4.94 -8.89
N GLU A 50 6.88 4.92 -8.90
CA GLU A 50 7.70 5.92 -8.24
C GLU A 50 8.59 6.60 -9.28
N ASN A 51 8.63 7.94 -9.25
CA ASN A 51 9.56 8.72 -10.04
C ASN A 51 9.92 10.02 -9.31
N ASN A 52 11.21 10.23 -9.00
CA ASN A 52 11.73 11.46 -8.39
C ASN A 52 10.94 11.93 -7.14
N GLY A 53 10.56 11.01 -6.25
CA GLY A 53 9.79 11.31 -5.05
C GLY A 53 8.28 11.48 -5.26
N TYR A 54 7.80 11.40 -6.50
CA TYR A 54 6.37 11.29 -6.79
C TYR A 54 5.97 9.81 -6.76
N LEU A 55 5.03 9.48 -5.87
CA LEU A 55 4.51 8.14 -5.71
C LEU A 55 3.05 8.10 -6.17
N VAL A 56 2.76 7.23 -7.13
CA VAL A 56 1.44 6.99 -7.69
C VAL A 56 1.08 5.52 -7.47
N THR A 57 0.21 5.27 -6.51
CA THR A 57 -0.35 3.95 -6.23
C THR A 57 -1.66 3.76 -6.98
N GLN A 58 -1.81 2.59 -7.61
CA GLN A 58 -3.06 2.06 -8.10
C GLN A 58 -3.63 1.09 -7.06
N GLY A 59 -4.94 0.87 -7.09
CA GLY A 59 -5.65 0.14 -6.05
C GLY A 59 -6.85 0.91 -5.55
N PHE A 60 -7.94 0.25 -5.18
CA PHE A 60 -9.11 0.93 -4.61
C PHE A 60 -9.00 1.19 -3.11
N HIS A 61 -8.44 0.24 -2.36
CA HIS A 61 -8.17 0.36 -0.93
C HIS A 61 -6.74 0.84 -0.65
N GLN A 62 -6.44 2.09 -0.99
CA GLN A 62 -5.15 2.69 -0.67
C GLN A 62 -5.18 3.26 0.75
N THR A 63 -4.52 2.58 1.69
CA THR A 63 -4.36 3.13 3.04
C THR A 63 -3.32 4.25 3.05
N SER A 64 -3.62 5.34 3.75
CA SER A 64 -2.66 6.42 3.99
C SER A 64 -1.69 5.97 5.07
N TRP A 65 -0.53 5.47 4.67
CA TRP A 65 0.56 5.15 5.58
C TRP A 65 1.16 6.45 6.12
N SER A 66 0.81 6.83 7.35
CA SER A 66 1.64 7.77 8.11
C SER A 66 2.77 6.96 8.73
N ILE A 67 3.89 6.86 8.02
CA ILE A 67 5.14 6.41 8.64
C ILE A 67 5.55 7.54 9.58
N LEU A 68 5.22 7.40 10.86
CA LEU A 68 5.84 8.20 11.91
C LEU A 68 7.31 7.82 11.90
N SER A 69 8.11 8.58 11.16
CA SER A 69 9.58 8.52 11.21
C SER A 69 9.99 8.85 12.64
N SER A 70 10.14 7.81 13.47
CA SER A 70 11.06 7.88 14.60
C SER A 70 12.43 8.09 14.00
N ASN A 71 13.14 9.15 14.41
CA ASN A 71 14.56 9.34 14.09
C ASN A 71 15.39 8.23 14.71
N ASN A 72 15.23 6.99 14.25
CA ASN A 72 16.19 5.95 14.46
C ASN A 72 17.08 5.99 13.22
N ILE A 73 18.26 6.58 13.42
CA ILE A 73 19.44 6.32 12.61
C ILE A 73 19.73 4.83 12.80
N LEU A 74 18.96 3.98 12.12
CA LEU A 74 19.41 2.65 11.80
C LEU A 74 20.43 2.91 10.69
N ASN A 75 21.70 2.64 10.96
CA ASN A 75 22.65 2.43 9.88
C ASN A 75 21.94 1.58 8.82
N GLU A 76 22.02 1.97 7.55
CA GLU A 76 21.39 1.24 6.44
C GLU A 76 21.88 -0.22 6.48
N VAL A 77 21.08 -1.07 7.10
CA VAL A 77 21.34 -2.50 7.24
C VAL A 77 20.62 -3.14 6.07
N ASP A 78 21.38 -3.44 5.01
CA ASP A 78 20.87 -4.16 3.84
C ASP A 78 20.77 -5.65 4.21
N ILE A 79 19.53 -6.13 4.44
CA ILE A 79 19.22 -7.55 4.63
C ILE A 79 18.30 -7.97 3.50
N LYS A 80 18.76 -8.94 2.69
CA LYS A 80 17.97 -9.54 1.61
C LYS A 80 17.50 -10.92 2.01
N ILE A 81 16.19 -11.15 1.93
CA ILE A 81 15.55 -12.42 2.32
C ILE A 81 14.77 -12.97 1.13
N PHE A 82 15.11 -14.16 0.65
CA PHE A 82 14.42 -14.77 -0.48
C PHE A 82 14.59 -16.30 -0.57
N PRO A 83 13.62 -17.01 -1.17
CA PRO A 83 12.31 -16.51 -1.54
C PRO A 83 11.43 -16.30 -0.29
N ASN A 84 10.56 -15.29 -0.32
CA ASN A 84 9.50 -15.13 0.67
C ASN A 84 8.17 -14.95 -0.11
N PRO A 85 7.24 -15.92 -0.07
CA PRO A 85 7.21 -17.15 0.75
C PRO A 85 8.18 -18.26 0.31
N THR A 86 8.55 -19.17 1.22
CA THR A 86 9.32 -20.39 0.92
C THR A 86 8.71 -21.62 1.59
N CYS A 87 8.97 -22.80 1.03
CA CYS A 87 8.55 -24.10 1.58
C CYS A 87 9.71 -24.90 2.19
N ASP A 88 10.92 -24.76 1.65
CA ASP A 88 12.08 -25.59 2.06
C ASP A 88 13.26 -24.75 2.55
N TYR A 89 13.81 -23.87 1.70
CA TYR A 89 15.01 -23.10 2.00
C TYR A 89 14.75 -21.59 1.96
N LEU A 90 15.30 -20.88 2.95
CA LEU A 90 15.27 -19.42 3.04
C LEU A 90 16.72 -18.91 2.97
N ASN A 91 17.03 -18.06 2.01
CA ASN A 91 18.32 -17.39 1.94
C ASN A 91 18.23 -16.05 2.66
N ILE A 92 19.17 -15.78 3.55
CA ILE A 92 19.33 -14.50 4.26
C ILE A 92 20.73 -13.99 3.92
N CYS A 93 20.81 -12.88 3.20
CA CYS A 93 22.06 -12.20 2.89
C CYS A 93 22.13 -10.89 3.68
N SER A 94 23.23 -10.67 4.39
CA SER A 94 23.44 -9.46 5.17
C SER A 94 24.92 -9.11 5.23
N ASP A 95 25.23 -7.81 5.20
CA ASP A 95 26.58 -7.27 5.33
C ASP A 95 26.95 -6.94 6.81
N ILE A 96 26.16 -7.43 7.77
CA ILE A 96 26.37 -7.20 9.20
C ILE A 96 27.51 -8.08 9.73
N ASN A 97 28.54 -7.44 10.27
CA ASN A 97 29.70 -8.11 10.89
C ASN A 97 29.52 -8.45 12.39
N SER A 98 28.28 -8.56 12.88
CA SER A 98 27.95 -8.89 14.26
C SER A 98 27.04 -10.13 14.35
N VAL A 99 26.85 -10.65 15.57
CA VAL A 99 25.98 -11.81 15.79
C VAL A 99 24.53 -11.43 15.48
N ILE A 100 23.90 -12.17 14.57
CA ILE A 100 22.50 -11.98 14.17
C ILE A 100 21.65 -13.05 14.85
N MET A 101 20.57 -12.63 15.50
CA MET A 101 19.51 -13.53 15.98
C MET A 101 18.39 -13.57 14.93
N VAL A 102 17.99 -14.77 14.52
CA VAL A 102 16.95 -14.99 13.51
C VAL A 102 15.80 -15.77 14.15
N GLU A 103 14.57 -15.26 13.99
CA GLU A 103 13.34 -15.95 14.37
C GLU A 103 12.46 -16.10 13.13
N ILE A 104 11.94 -17.31 12.90
CA ILE A 104 11.15 -17.64 11.71
C ILE A 104 9.72 -17.97 12.12
N PHE A 105 8.74 -17.37 11.46
CA PHE A 105 7.33 -17.60 11.70
C PHE A 105 6.65 -18.14 10.44
N ASN A 106 5.69 -19.05 10.62
CA ASN A 106 4.82 -19.46 9.52
C ASN A 106 3.69 -18.45 9.29
N VAL A 107 2.92 -18.64 8.22
CA VAL A 107 1.77 -17.77 7.86
C VAL A 107 0.66 -17.75 8.92
N SER A 108 0.63 -18.72 9.83
CA SER A 108 -0.29 -18.78 10.96
C SER A 108 0.26 -18.10 12.22
N GLY A 109 1.44 -17.46 12.14
CA GLY A 109 2.09 -16.77 13.27
C GLY A 109 2.78 -17.70 14.27
N GLN A 110 2.97 -18.97 13.94
CA GLN A 110 3.67 -19.92 14.80
C GLN A 110 5.17 -19.84 14.57
N LYS A 111 5.96 -19.81 15.66
CA LYS A 111 7.43 -19.84 15.61
C LYS A 111 7.92 -21.21 15.15
N LEU A 112 8.66 -21.23 14.05
CA LEU A 112 9.32 -22.42 13.51
C LEU A 112 10.74 -22.57 14.06
N PHE A 113 11.47 -21.47 14.18
CA PHE A 113 12.83 -21.37 14.72
C PHE A 113 12.99 -20.10 15.53
#